data_AF-A0AAN6M0F8-F1
#
_entry.id   AF-A0AAN6M0F8-F1
#
_cell.length_a   1.000
_cell.length_b   1.000
_cell.length_c   1.000
_cell.angle_alpha   90.00
_cell.angle_beta   90.00
_cell.angle_gamma   90.00
#
_symmetry.space_group_name_H-M   'P 1'
#
loop_
_entity.id
_entity.type
_entity.pdbx_description
1 polymer ?
#
loop_
_entity_poly.entity_id
_entity_poly.type
_entity_poly.pdbx_seq_one_letter_code
_entity_poly.pdbx_strand_id
1 'polypeptide(L)'
;MLSQIFTTLTLPALLLAAPTDLLSTRQSVCTPTSYSISNFTYTPQNVHFAFKSSFSDLSAVADPASQGTTCDGAAANDVFPSEFACSTGRTNLIIDLRSDKPSNKYQVSHFWKCNGKNWASSTPVEIDVREV
;
A
#
# COMPACT_ATOMS: atom_id res chain seq x y z
N MET A 1 -10.23 46.65 55.53
CA MET A 1 -9.66 45.40 55.00
C MET A 1 -10.71 44.74 54.12
N LEU A 2 -10.65 44.93 52.80
CA LEU A 2 -11.55 44.25 51.86
C LEU A 2 -10.95 42.89 51.52
N SER A 3 -11.67 41.82 51.87
CA SER A 3 -11.27 40.43 51.65
C SER A 3 -11.55 40.03 50.20
N GLN A 4 -10.50 39.67 49.44
CA GLN A 4 -10.63 39.09 48.10
C GLN A 4 -10.83 37.58 48.23
N ILE A 5 -11.94 37.05 47.71
CA ILE A 5 -12.18 35.62 47.57
C ILE A 5 -11.90 35.26 46.10
N PHE A 6 -10.73 34.69 45.84
CA PHE A 6 -10.41 34.06 44.55
C PHE A 6 -10.98 32.64 44.53
N THR A 7 -12.05 32.44 43.77
CA THR A 7 -12.64 31.13 43.51
C THR A 7 -11.79 30.39 42.47
N THR A 8 -11.01 29.42 42.91
CA THR A 8 -10.20 28.54 42.05
C THR A 8 -11.09 27.50 41.37
N LEU A 9 -11.28 27.66 40.06
CA LEU A 9 -12.00 26.73 39.20
C LEU A 9 -11.09 25.53 38.89
N THR A 10 -11.25 24.42 39.63
CA THR A 10 -10.55 23.17 39.37
C THR A 10 -11.27 22.39 38.27
N LEU A 11 -10.79 22.53 37.03
CA LEU A 11 -11.20 21.68 35.92
C LEU A 11 -10.61 20.27 36.12
N PRO A 12 -11.42 19.19 36.20
CA PRO A 12 -10.88 17.84 36.21
C PRO A 12 -10.36 17.52 34.81
N ALA A 13 -9.04 17.53 34.65
CA ALA A 13 -8.38 17.01 33.47
C ALA A 13 -8.62 15.48 33.42
N LEU A 14 -9.67 15.07 32.71
CA LEU A 14 -9.89 13.68 32.30
C LEU A 14 -8.74 13.29 31.37
N LEU A 15 -7.69 12.70 31.94
CA LEU A 15 -6.62 12.04 31.23
C LEU A 15 -7.19 10.80 30.53
N LEU A 16 -7.58 10.95 29.25
CA LEU A 16 -7.82 9.80 28.36
C LEU A 16 -6.47 9.18 27.99
N ALA A 17 -5.95 8.32 28.86
CA ALA A 17 -4.89 7.39 28.51
C ALA A 17 -5.49 6.28 27.62
N ALA A 18 -5.51 6.49 26.31
CA ALA A 18 -5.85 5.44 25.36
C ALA A 18 -4.72 4.39 25.34
N PRO A 19 -5.03 3.08 25.41
CA PRO A 19 -4.01 2.04 25.39
C PRO A 19 -3.40 1.94 23.98
N THR A 20 -2.21 2.48 23.81
CA THR A 20 -1.45 2.50 22.54
C THR A 20 -0.89 1.14 22.12
N ASP A 21 -0.67 0.22 23.06
CA ASP A 21 0.07 -1.02 22.79
C ASP A 21 -0.75 -2.11 22.05
N LEU A 22 -2.07 -2.13 22.23
CA LEU A 22 -2.96 -3.10 21.54
C LEU A 22 -3.20 -2.74 20.07
N LEU A 23 -3.00 -1.47 19.68
CA LEU A 23 -3.10 -1.04 18.28
C LEU A 23 -1.88 -1.47 17.48
N SER A 24 -0.69 -1.42 18.07
CA SER A 24 0.58 -1.71 17.37
C SER A 24 0.67 -3.18 16.92
N THR A 25 0.28 -4.13 17.78
CA THR A 25 0.27 -5.57 17.45
C THR A 25 -0.79 -5.95 16.43
N ARG A 26 -1.93 -5.24 16.37
CA ARG A 26 -2.93 -5.46 15.31
C ARG A 26 -2.53 -4.87 13.97
N GLN A 27 -1.77 -3.77 13.99
CA GLN A 27 -1.24 -3.16 12.77
C GLN A 27 -0.19 -4.03 12.09
N SER A 28 0.63 -4.77 12.86
CA SER A 28 1.68 -5.62 12.28
C SER A 28 1.13 -6.81 11.48
N VAL A 29 0.00 -7.40 11.88
CA VAL A 29 -0.64 -8.50 11.13
C VAL A 29 -1.27 -8.01 9.83
N CYS A 30 -1.84 -6.80 9.84
CA CYS A 30 -2.54 -6.24 8.69
C CYS A 30 -1.62 -5.53 7.69
N THR A 31 -0.31 -5.46 7.95
CA THR A 31 0.67 -4.82 7.07
C THR A 31 1.49 -5.90 6.36
N PRO A 32 1.66 -5.82 5.03
CA PRO A 32 2.57 -6.71 4.32
C PRO A 32 3.98 -6.64 4.92
N THR A 33 4.60 -7.79 5.14
CA THR A 33 6.00 -7.88 5.59
C THR A 33 6.96 -7.62 4.45
N SER A 34 6.57 -7.95 3.23
CA SER A 34 7.37 -7.73 2.02
C SER A 34 6.51 -7.81 0.76
N TYR A 35 7.05 -7.25 -0.32
CA TYR A 35 6.56 -7.44 -1.67
C TYR A 35 7.68 -8.08 -2.51
N SER A 36 7.31 -8.97 -3.41
CA SER A 36 8.23 -9.51 -4.42
C SER A 36 7.73 -9.17 -5.81
N ILE A 37 8.61 -8.61 -6.63
CA ILE A 37 8.42 -8.45 -8.07
C ILE A 37 9.37 -9.40 -8.76
N SER A 38 8.88 -10.15 -9.73
CA SER A 38 9.64 -11.17 -10.45
C SER A 38 9.22 -11.22 -11.92
N ASN A 39 10.02 -11.91 -12.74
CA ASN A 39 9.78 -12.06 -14.18
C ASN A 39 9.56 -10.71 -14.89
N PHE A 40 10.29 -9.68 -14.47
CA PHE A 40 10.16 -8.35 -15.06
C PHE A 40 10.73 -8.35 -16.48
N THR A 41 9.88 -7.98 -17.44
CA THR A 41 10.29 -7.72 -18.82
C THR A 41 9.65 -6.41 -19.27
N TYR A 42 10.40 -5.58 -19.97
CA TYR A 42 9.89 -4.34 -20.53
C TYR A 42 10.39 -4.11 -21.95
N THR A 43 9.52 -3.51 -22.75
CA THR A 43 9.78 -2.97 -24.08
C THR A 43 9.07 -1.63 -24.17
N PRO A 44 9.33 -0.81 -25.20
CA PRO A 44 8.56 0.43 -25.40
C PRO A 44 7.04 0.22 -25.53
N GLN A 45 6.57 -0.98 -25.88
CA GLN A 45 5.15 -1.26 -26.10
C GLN A 45 4.51 -2.12 -25.01
N ASN A 46 5.30 -2.76 -24.15
CA ASN A 46 4.80 -3.73 -23.18
C ASN A 46 5.64 -3.75 -21.91
N VAL A 47 4.99 -3.86 -20.76
CA VAL A 47 5.60 -4.26 -19.50
C VAL A 47 4.88 -5.49 -18.96
N HIS A 48 5.65 -6.41 -18.40
CA HIS A 48 5.15 -7.58 -17.72
C HIS A 48 5.96 -7.83 -16.45
N PHE A 49 5.27 -8.17 -15.36
CA PHE A 49 5.88 -8.72 -14.17
C PHE A 49 4.87 -9.47 -13.30
N ALA A 50 5.37 -10.37 -12.47
CA ALA A 50 4.61 -10.99 -11.39
C ALA A 50 4.83 -10.23 -10.08
N PHE A 51 3.75 -9.92 -9.38
CA PHE A 51 3.76 -9.31 -8.04
C PHE A 51 3.21 -10.29 -7.01
N LYS A 52 3.78 -10.30 -5.82
CA LYS A 52 3.23 -11.03 -4.68
C LYS A 52 3.47 -10.27 -3.38
N SER A 53 2.41 -10.14 -2.59
CA SER A 53 2.47 -9.63 -1.22
C SER A 53 2.69 -10.77 -0.24
N SER A 54 3.45 -10.51 0.82
CA SER A 54 3.66 -11.45 1.92
C SER A 54 3.20 -10.82 3.22
N PHE A 55 2.54 -11.60 4.06
CA PHE A 55 2.11 -11.21 5.41
C PHE A 55 2.64 -12.23 6.41
N SER A 56 2.81 -11.81 7.66
CA SER A 56 3.22 -12.69 8.76
C SER A 56 2.13 -13.71 9.12
N ASP A 57 0.86 -13.34 8.96
CA ASP A 57 -0.30 -14.20 9.15
C ASP A 57 -1.42 -13.80 8.17
N LEU A 58 -1.91 -14.77 7.40
CA LEU A 58 -2.99 -14.59 6.42
C LEU A 58 -4.39 -14.85 7.00
N SER A 59 -4.52 -15.36 8.22
CA SER A 59 -5.81 -15.74 8.83
C SER A 59 -6.81 -14.58 8.89
N ALA A 60 -6.30 -13.36 9.08
CA ALA A 60 -7.08 -12.14 9.16
C ALA A 60 -7.09 -11.33 7.85
N VAL A 61 -6.31 -11.73 6.84
CA VAL A 61 -6.02 -10.94 5.64
C VAL A 61 -6.70 -11.57 4.42
N ALA A 62 -7.52 -10.79 3.74
CA ALA A 62 -8.06 -11.11 2.43
C ALA A 62 -7.36 -10.24 1.38
N ASP A 63 -6.34 -10.81 0.76
CA ASP A 63 -5.55 -10.19 -0.29
C ASP A 63 -5.30 -11.16 -1.46
N PRO A 64 -5.95 -10.96 -2.62
CA PRO A 64 -5.70 -11.77 -3.81
C PRO A 64 -4.23 -11.77 -4.26
N ALA A 65 -3.49 -10.66 -4.09
CA ALA A 65 -2.09 -10.58 -4.48
C ALA A 65 -1.16 -11.48 -3.64
N SER A 66 -1.62 -11.97 -2.48
CA SER A 66 -0.85 -12.89 -1.63
C SER A 66 -0.65 -14.27 -2.26
N GLN A 67 -1.45 -14.62 -3.28
CA GLN A 67 -1.30 -15.83 -4.09
C GLN A 67 -0.42 -15.63 -5.33
N GLY A 68 0.05 -14.40 -5.55
CA GLY A 68 0.68 -13.99 -6.80
C GLY A 68 -0.32 -13.44 -7.81
N THR A 69 0.09 -12.41 -8.54
CA THR A 69 -0.71 -11.75 -9.57
C THR A 69 0.20 -11.31 -10.70
N THR A 70 -0.34 -11.25 -11.91
CA THR A 70 0.38 -10.79 -13.10
C THR A 70 -0.05 -9.38 -13.44
N CYS A 71 0.92 -8.53 -13.74
CA CYS A 71 0.71 -7.14 -14.11
C CYS A 71 1.20 -6.96 -15.55
N ASP A 72 0.26 -6.74 -16.46
CA ASP A 72 0.52 -6.53 -17.89
C ASP A 72 0.07 -5.12 -18.29
N GLY A 73 0.99 -4.32 -18.77
CA GLY A 73 0.71 -3.01 -19.37
C GLY A 73 1.09 -3.05 -20.83
N ALA A 74 0.17 -2.71 -21.73
CA ALA A 74 0.40 -2.70 -23.17
C ALA A 74 -0.01 -1.36 -23.77
N ALA A 75 0.80 -0.86 -24.70
CA ALA A 75 0.48 0.34 -25.45
C ALA A 75 -0.71 0.09 -26.40
N ALA A 76 -1.56 1.11 -26.53
CA ALA A 76 -2.61 1.16 -27.53
C ALA A 76 -2.33 2.31 -28.48
N ASN A 77 -2.24 2.04 -29.79
CA ASN A 77 -1.89 3.02 -30.82
C ASN A 77 -0.58 3.77 -30.49
N ASP A 78 0.47 3.04 -30.13
CA ASP A 78 1.79 3.56 -29.71
C ASP A 78 1.79 4.45 -28.45
N VAL A 79 0.66 4.55 -27.74
CA VAL A 79 0.55 5.26 -26.47
C VAL A 79 0.50 4.25 -25.34
N PHE A 80 1.53 4.26 -24.49
CA PHE A 80 1.57 3.43 -23.29
C PHE A 80 0.67 4.03 -22.20
N PRO A 81 -0.20 3.24 -21.55
CA PRO A 81 -1.12 3.77 -20.54
C PRO A 81 -0.37 4.24 -19.30
N SER A 82 -0.72 5.41 -18.76
CA SER A 82 -0.14 5.95 -17.52
C SER A 82 -0.40 5.08 -16.28
N GLU A 83 -1.41 4.22 -16.35
CA GLU A 83 -1.85 3.35 -15.27
C GLU A 83 -2.44 2.06 -15.86
N PHE A 84 -2.20 0.92 -15.22
CA PHE A 84 -2.86 -0.35 -15.55
C PHE A 84 -3.09 -1.20 -14.31
N ALA A 85 -4.07 -2.11 -14.40
CA ALA A 85 -4.43 -3.02 -13.32
C ALA A 85 -3.78 -4.38 -13.53
N CYS A 86 -3.45 -5.06 -12.42
CA CYS A 86 -3.00 -6.44 -12.48
C CYS A 86 -4.19 -7.41 -12.58
N SER A 87 -3.94 -8.70 -12.78
CA SER A 87 -4.96 -9.73 -12.98
C SER A 87 -5.93 -9.89 -11.81
N THR A 88 -5.55 -9.41 -10.62
CA THR A 88 -6.41 -9.35 -9.42
C THR A 88 -7.40 -8.17 -9.43
N GLY A 89 -7.33 -7.31 -10.43
CA GLY A 89 -8.24 -6.19 -10.66
C GLY A 89 -7.87 -4.90 -9.93
N ARG A 90 -8.50 -3.80 -10.38
CA ARG A 90 -8.26 -2.43 -9.88
C ARG A 90 -8.51 -2.25 -8.39
N THR A 91 -9.40 -3.05 -7.81
CA THR A 91 -9.72 -2.98 -6.38
C THR A 91 -8.67 -3.65 -5.48
N ASN A 92 -7.63 -4.24 -6.08
CA ASN A 92 -6.55 -4.89 -5.35
C ASN A 92 -5.18 -4.33 -5.73
N LEU A 93 -4.83 -4.29 -7.02
CA LEU A 93 -3.48 -3.87 -7.41
C LEU A 93 -3.50 -3.04 -8.69
N ILE A 94 -2.95 -1.83 -8.58
CA ILE A 94 -2.81 -0.86 -9.66
C ILE A 94 -1.35 -0.45 -9.75
N ILE A 95 -0.87 -0.30 -10.97
CA ILE A 95 0.48 0.17 -11.30
C ILE A 95 0.35 1.51 -12.03
N ASP A 96 0.91 2.57 -11.46
CA ASP A 96 1.05 3.86 -12.13
C ASP A 96 2.48 4.04 -12.64
N LEU A 97 2.63 4.63 -13.82
CA LEU A 97 3.93 5.12 -14.28
C LEU A 97 4.25 6.43 -13.57
N ARG A 98 5.48 6.53 -13.06
CA ARG A 98 6.02 7.79 -12.52
C ARG A 98 6.65 8.67 -13.61
N SER A 99 6.47 8.30 -14.89
CA SER A 99 7.00 8.99 -16.07
C SER A 99 5.99 8.97 -17.22
N ASP A 100 6.20 9.87 -18.19
CA ASP A 100 5.45 10.00 -19.45
C ASP A 100 5.73 8.86 -20.45
N LYS A 101 6.72 8.01 -20.16
CA LYS A 101 7.15 6.88 -20.98
C LYS A 101 7.29 5.62 -20.11
N PRO A 102 7.24 4.41 -20.70
CA PRO A 102 7.66 3.20 -20.02
C PRO A 102 9.07 3.41 -19.48
N SER A 103 9.20 3.37 -18.16
CA SER A 103 10.48 3.43 -17.45
C SER A 103 10.52 2.31 -16.45
N ASN A 104 11.64 2.17 -15.76
CA ASN A 104 11.75 1.24 -14.65
C ASN A 104 11.15 1.78 -13.33
N LYS A 105 10.46 2.94 -13.35
CA LYS A 105 9.95 3.64 -12.17
C LYS A 105 8.42 3.60 -12.13
N TYR A 106 7.89 2.93 -11.12
CA TYR A 106 6.46 2.68 -10.95
C TYR A 106 5.98 3.13 -9.58
N GLN A 107 4.69 3.44 -9.48
CA GLN A 107 3.97 3.46 -8.23
C GLN A 107 3.14 2.18 -8.14
N VAL A 108 3.31 1.42 -7.07
CA VAL A 108 2.45 0.27 -6.77
C VAL A 108 1.42 0.70 -5.75
N SER A 109 0.16 0.72 -6.16
CA SER A 109 -0.98 0.99 -5.28
C SER A 109 -1.69 -0.33 -4.96
N HIS A 110 -1.55 -0.80 -3.72
CA HIS A 110 -2.04 -2.10 -3.26
C HIS A 110 -3.13 -1.93 -2.21
N PHE A 111 -4.22 -2.66 -2.37
CA PHE A 111 -5.42 -2.61 -1.55
C PHE A 111 -5.82 -4.00 -1.09
N TRP A 112 -6.11 -4.17 0.19
CA TRP A 112 -6.53 -5.45 0.75
C TRP A 112 -7.53 -5.24 1.87
N LYS A 113 -8.13 -6.34 2.35
CA LYS A 113 -8.94 -6.32 3.57
C LYS A 113 -8.19 -7.03 4.70
N CYS A 114 -8.27 -6.49 5.90
CA CYS A 114 -7.80 -7.15 7.10
C CYS A 114 -8.83 -6.97 8.23
N ASN A 115 -9.27 -8.08 8.83
CA ASN A 115 -10.35 -8.10 9.83
C ASN A 115 -11.61 -7.33 9.36
N GLY A 116 -11.99 -7.50 8.09
CA GLY A 116 -13.13 -6.83 7.48
C GLY A 116 -12.95 -5.34 7.16
N LYS A 117 -11.82 -4.72 7.52
CA LYS A 117 -11.52 -3.32 7.21
C LYS A 117 -10.68 -3.20 5.95
N ASN A 118 -10.84 -2.11 5.22
CA ASN A 118 -10.02 -1.82 4.03
C ASN A 118 -8.67 -1.23 4.46
N TRP A 119 -7.62 -1.70 3.82
CA TRP A 119 -6.24 -1.23 3.97
C TRP A 119 -5.68 -0.89 2.59
N ALA A 120 -4.72 0.01 2.58
CA ALA A 120 -4.04 0.41 1.37
C ALA A 120 -2.57 0.74 1.66
N SER A 121 -1.74 0.54 0.66
CA SER A 121 -0.39 1.09 0.61
C SER A 121 -0.10 1.64 -0.78
N SER A 122 0.84 2.56 -0.85
CA SER A 122 1.30 3.12 -2.10
C SER A 122 2.82 3.24 -2.02
N THR A 123 3.53 2.42 -2.79
CA THR A 123 4.99 2.29 -2.71
C THR A 123 5.63 2.65 -4.05
N PRO A 124 6.55 3.63 -4.09
CA PRO A 124 7.37 3.86 -5.27
C PRO A 124 8.36 2.71 -5.41
N VAL A 125 8.48 2.16 -6.61
CA VAL A 125 9.39 1.07 -6.93
C VAL A 125 10.22 1.48 -8.14
N GLU A 126 11.52 1.27 -8.03
CA GLU A 126 12.44 1.30 -9.17
C GLU A 126 12.96 -0.11 -9.40
N ILE A 127 12.74 -0.64 -10.59
CA ILE A 127 13.15 -1.99 -10.95
C ILE A 127 14.52 -1.90 -11.62
N ASP A 128 15.53 -2.52 -11.00
CA ASP A 128 16.84 -2.60 -11.64
C ASP A 128 16.78 -3.63 -12.77
N VAL A 129 16.92 -3.16 -14.01
CA VAL A 129 16.94 -4.04 -15.18
C VAL A 129 18.39 -4.33 -15.48
N ARG A 130 18.84 -5.51 -15.07
CA ARG A 130 20.18 -5.97 -15.43
C ARG A 130 20.20 -6.24 -16.93
N GLU A 131 20.93 -5.41 -17.69
CA GLU A 131 21.26 -5.68 -19.08
C GLU A 131 22.00 -7.03 -19.14
N VAL A 132 21.47 -7.98 -19.90
CA VAL A 132 22.09 -9.29 -20.16
C VAL A 132 22.84 -9.22 -21.48
#